data_AF-T2J406-F1
#
_entry.id   AF-T2J406-F1
#
_cell.length_a   1.000
_cell.length_b   1.000
_cell.length_c   1.000
_cell.angle_alpha   90.00
_cell.angle_beta   90.00
_cell.angle_gamma   90.00
#
_symmetry.space_group_name_H-M   'P 1'
#
loop_
_entity.id
_entity.type
_entity.pdbx_description
1 polymer ?
#
loop_
_entity_poly.entity_id
_entity_poly.type
_entity_poly.pdbx_seq_one_letter_code
_entity_poly.pdbx_strand_id
1 'polypeptide(L)' 'MYRTSKRKLINADVNGSLNIMKKAVPNAFSYGIEGVVVHPVRVIPAK' A
#
# COMPACT_ATOMS: atom_id res chain seq x y z
N MET A 1 13.22 -5.47 8.41
CA MET A 1 12.02 -5.73 9.24
C MET A 1 11.76 -4.51 10.13
N TYR A 2 10.51 -4.11 10.37
CA TYR A 2 10.14 -3.01 11.27
C TYR A 2 9.40 -3.54 12.50
N ARG A 3 9.74 -3.03 13.70
CA ARG A 3 9.06 -3.37 14.96
C ARG A 3 8.15 -2.22 15.38
N THR A 4 6.86 -2.51 15.48
CA THR A 4 5.84 -1.55 15.96
C THR A 4 5.95 -1.34 17.48
N SER A 5 5.35 -0.26 17.98
CA SER A 5 5.21 0.00 19.42
C SER A 5 4.47 -1.13 20.16
N LYS A 6 3.58 -1.84 19.47
CA LYS A 6 2.87 -3.03 19.99
C LYS A 6 3.68 -4.32 19.88
N ARG A 7 5.00 -4.23 19.71
CA ARG A 7 5.96 -5.35 19.56
C ARG A 7 5.72 -6.30 18.38
N LYS A 8 4.82 -5.95 17.45
CA LYS A 8 4.62 -6.71 16.20
C LYS A 8 5.74 -6.43 15.20
N LEU A 9 6.19 -7.47 14.52
CA LEU A 9 7.12 -7.37 13.40
C LEU A 9 6.33 -7.29 12.10
N ILE A 10 6.61 -6.29 11.28
CA ILE A 10 6.04 -6.11 9.95
C ILE A 10 7.16 -5.85 8.94
N ASN A 11 6.87 -6.05 7.66
CA ASN A 11 7.81 -5.69 6.62
C ASN A 11 8.08 -4.16 6.64
N ALA A 12 9.35 -3.76 6.52
CA ALA A 12 9.74 -2.36 6.61
C ALA A 12 9.21 -1.53 5.44
N ASP A 13 9.20 -2.09 4.23
CA ASP A 13 8.74 -1.42 3.02
C ASP A 13 7.22 -1.21 3.04
N VAL A 14 6.49 -2.16 3.63
CA VAL A 14 5.04 -2.02 3.88
C VAL A 14 4.76 -0.87 4.85
N ASN A 15 5.55 -0.75 5.93
CA ASN A 15 5.43 0.37 6.87
C ASN A 15 5.76 1.71 6.22
N GLY A 16 6.83 1.76 5.41
CA GLY A 16 7.23 2.94 4.64
C GLY A 16 6.15 3.38 3.65
N SER A 17 5.65 2.45 2.84
CA SER A 17 4.60 2.69 1.84
C SER A 17 3.32 3.24 2.47
N LEU A 18 2.92 2.70 3.64
CA LEU A 18 1.76 3.21 4.37
C LEU A 18 1.95 4.65 4.86
N ASN A 19 3.15 5.01 5.34
CA ASN A 19 3.44 6.37 5.79
C ASN A 19 3.45 7.36 4.62
N ILE A 20 3.98 6.95 3.45
CA ILE A 20 3.90 7.75 2.22
C ILE A 20 2.45 7.96 1.83
N MET A 21 1.64 6.89 1.80
CA MET A 21 0.22 6.97 1.45
C MET A 21 -0.54 7.93 2.36
N LYS A 22 -0.34 7.84 3.68
CA LYS A 22 -0.95 8.77 4.65
C LYS A 22 -0.53 10.23 4.45
N LYS A 23 0.68 10.48 3.95
CA LYS A 23 1.17 11.84 3.68
C LYS A 23 0.64 12.39 2.35
N ALA A 24 0.70 11.58 1.30
CA ALA A 24 0.28 11.97 -0.04
C ALA A 24 -1.25 12.06 -0.17
N VAL A 25 -1.97 11.18 0.54
CA VAL A 25 -3.43 11.07 0.53
C VAL A 25 -3.93 10.95 1.99
N PRO A 26 -4.09 12.08 2.71
CA PRO A 26 -4.43 12.07 4.14
C PRO A 26 -5.71 11.30 4.50
N ASN A 27 -6.68 11.26 3.58
CA ASN A 27 -7.97 10.60 3.78
C ASN A 27 -8.07 9.24 3.06
N ALA A 28 -6.95 8.60 2.71
CA ALA A 28 -6.91 7.36 1.93
C ALA A 28 -7.76 6.19 2.49
N PHE A 29 -8.12 6.24 3.76
CA PHE A 29 -8.86 5.17 4.44
C PHE A 29 -10.21 5.64 5.03
N SER A 30 -10.63 6.88 4.75
CA SER A 30 -11.82 7.46 5.38
C SER A 30 -13.12 7.18 4.61
N TYR A 31 -13.03 7.07 3.27
CA TYR A 31 -14.21 7.04 2.38
C TYR A 31 -14.34 5.72 1.59
N GLY A 32 -13.46 4.75 1.84
CA GLY A 32 -13.31 3.58 0.97
C GLY A 32 -12.64 3.95 -0.36
N ILE A 33 -12.33 2.95 -1.18
CA ILE A 33 -11.80 3.17 -2.53
C ILE A 33 -12.99 3.17 -3.49
N GLU A 34 -13.31 4.33 -4.08
CA GLU A 34 -14.42 4.47 -5.04
C GLU A 34 -14.09 3.84 -6.41
N GLY A 35 -12.80 3.72 -6.74
CA GLY A 35 -12.34 3.06 -7.96
C GLY A 35 -10.82 3.05 -8.07
N VAL A 36 -10.29 2.17 -8.93
CA VAL A 36 -8.86 2.12 -9.27
C VAL A 36 -8.65 2.40 -10.75
N VAL A 37 -7.69 3.26 -11.08
CA VAL A 37 -7.41 3.68 -12.46
C VAL A 37 -6.80 2.54 -13.28
N VAL A 38 -5.99 1.69 -12.65
CA VAL A 38 -5.29 0.59 -13.31
C VAL A 38 -5.69 -0.73 -12.65
N HIS A 39 -6.17 -1.65 -13.48
CA HIS A 39 -6.42 -3.03 -13.09
C HIS A 39 -5.32 -3.89 -13.71
N PRO A 40 -4.41 -4.46 -12.90
CA PRO A 40 -3.36 -5.32 -13.42
C PRO A 40 -3.98 -6.51 -14.15
N VAL A 41 -3.58 -6.71 -15.40
CA VAL A 41 -3.93 -7.91 -16.17
C VAL A 41 -2.72 -8.82 -16.28
N ARG A 42 -2.95 -10.12 -16.17
CA ARG A 42 -1.89 -11.10 -16.45
C ARG A 42 -1.62 -11.10 -17.94
N VAL A 43 -0.46 -10.63 -18.34
CA VAL A 43 0.01 -10.71 -19.74
C VAL A 43 0.94 -11.90 -19.91
N ILE A 44 0.77 -12.63 -21.02
CA ILE A 44 1.76 -13.61 -21.47
C ILE A 44 2.69 -12.83 -22.42
N PRO A 45 4.02 -12.80 -22.17
CA PRO A 45 4.95 -12.14 -23.07
C PRO A 45 4.83 -12.72 -24.49
N ALA A 46 4.76 -11.85 -25.50
CA ALA A 46 4.91 -12.30 -26.89
C ALA A 46 6.34 -12.80 -27.11
N LYS A 47 6.47 -13.85 -27.93
CA LYS A 47 7.75 -14.50 -28.24
C LYS A 47 8.67 -13.58 -29.02
#